data_AF-A0A7C1B5D1-F1
#
_entry.id   AF-A0A7C1B5D1-F1
#
_cell.length_a   1.000
_cell.length_b   1.000
_cell.length_c   1.000
_cell.angle_alpha   90.00
_cell.angle_beta   90.00
_cell.angle_gamma   90.00
#
_symmetry.space_group_name_H-M   'P 1'
#
loop_
_entity.id
_entity.type
_entity.pdbx_description
1 polymer ?
#
loop_
_entity_poly.entity_id
_entity_poly.type
_entity_poly.pdbx_seq_one_letter_code
_entity_poly.pdbx_strand_id
1 'polypeptide(L)'
;MEANLLFSGGKDSSLTAYILKTLGYEVKTITVTFGYSENWRLAKETSETLGYEHRVIKMDEKILREGCRIMMEDGYPLRGIKYIHKEVIENLAKDYK
;
A
#
# COMPACT_ATOMS: atom_id res chain seq x y z
N MET A 1 15.62 -1.88 -13.21
CA MET A 1 14.98 -0.70 -12.57
C MET A 1 14.16 -1.22 -11.39
N GLU A 2 14.22 -0.55 -10.24
CA GLU A 2 13.46 -0.93 -9.06
C GLU A 2 12.00 -0.42 -9.17
N ALA A 3 11.03 -1.24 -8.76
CA ALA A 3 9.64 -0.85 -8.63
C ALA A 3 9.14 -1.12 -7.21
N ASN A 4 8.80 -0.05 -6.49
CA ASN A 4 8.19 -0.12 -5.17
C ASN A 4 6.66 -0.13 -5.31
N LEU A 5 6.06 -1.30 -5.12
CA LEU A 5 4.64 -1.53 -5.35
C LEU A 5 3.86 -1.49 -4.04
N LEU A 6 2.86 -0.61 -3.95
CA LEU A 6 1.84 -0.69 -2.91
C LEU A 6 1.07 -2.01 -3.05
N PHE A 7 1.08 -2.80 -1.98
CA PHE A 7 0.70 -4.21 -1.99
C PHE A 7 -0.30 -4.51 -0.88
N SER A 8 -1.41 -5.17 -1.23
CA SER A 8 -2.47 -5.53 -0.27
C SER A 8 -2.51 -7.01 0.08
N GLY A 9 -1.76 -7.86 -0.65
CA GLY A 9 -1.87 -9.32 -0.57
C GLY A 9 -3.03 -9.90 -1.39
N GLY A 10 -3.87 -9.05 -1.99
CA GLY A 10 -4.94 -9.51 -2.88
C GLY A 10 -4.41 -9.93 -4.25
N LYS A 11 -5.19 -10.78 -4.93
CA LYS A 11 -4.87 -11.33 -6.27
C LYS A 11 -4.45 -10.27 -7.29
N ASP A 12 -5.08 -9.09 -7.28
CA ASP A 12 -4.81 -8.04 -8.27
C ASP A 12 -3.46 -7.35 -8.00
N SER A 13 -3.11 -7.13 -6.71
CA SER A 13 -1.78 -6.64 -6.33
C SER A 13 -0.69 -7.67 -6.61
N SER A 14 -0.99 -8.96 -6.43
CA SER A 14 -0.09 -10.08 -6.78
C SER A 14 0.13 -10.18 -8.29
N LEU A 15 -0.94 -10.02 -9.09
CA LEU A 15 -0.85 -9.98 -10.54
C LEU A 15 -0.02 -8.78 -11.02
N THR A 16 -0.21 -7.61 -10.39
CA THR A 16 0.59 -6.42 -10.71
C THR A 16 2.07 -6.64 -10.43
N ALA A 17 2.41 -7.24 -9.28
CA ALA A 17 3.79 -7.60 -8.94
C ALA A 17 4.39 -8.57 -9.98
N TYR A 18 3.62 -9.57 -10.39
CA TYR A 18 4.02 -10.55 -11.41
C TYR A 18 4.27 -9.90 -12.78
N ILE A 19 3.37 -9.00 -13.21
CA ILE A 19 3.53 -8.26 -14.46
C ILE A 19 4.81 -7.43 -14.44
N LEU A 20 5.05 -6.65 -13.37
CA LEU A 20 6.26 -5.85 -13.23
C LEU A 20 7.54 -6.70 -13.26
N LYS A 21 7.55 -7.83 -12.55
CA LYS A 21 8.67 -8.78 -12.57
C LYS A 21 8.91 -9.35 -13.97
N THR A 22 7.84 -9.70 -14.69
CA THR A 22 7.92 -10.24 -16.07
C THR A 22 8.46 -9.20 -17.06
N LEU A 23 8.20 -7.91 -16.81
CA LEU A 23 8.76 -6.80 -17.58
C LEU A 23 10.22 -6.47 -17.21
N GLY A 24 10.84 -7.21 -16.30
CA GLY A 24 12.26 -7.05 -15.93
C GLY A 24 12.52 -6.06 -14.79
N TYR A 25 11.51 -5.70 -14.00
CA TYR A 25 11.68 -4.86 -12.81
C TYR A 25 12.12 -5.68 -11.60
N GLU A 26 12.97 -5.07 -10.77
CA GLU A 26 13.20 -5.54 -9.41
C GLU A 26 12.04 -5.06 -8.53
N VAL A 27 11.10 -5.96 -8.24
CA VAL A 27 9.87 -5.62 -7.52
C VAL A 27 10.09 -5.74 -6.01
N LYS A 28 9.85 -4.65 -5.29
CA LYS A 28 9.76 -4.58 -3.84
C LYS A 28 8.34 -4.21 -3.46
N THR A 29 7.71 -4.97 -2.58
CA THR A 29 6.32 -4.72 -2.17
C THR A 29 6.28 -3.94 -0.86
N ILE A 30 5.29 -3.07 -0.72
CA ILE A 30 5.11 -2.20 0.44
C ILE A 30 3.66 -2.28 0.90
N THR A 31 3.44 -2.59 2.17
CA THR A 31 2.12 -2.43 2.80
C THR A 31 2.16 -1.32 3.84
N VAL A 32 1.21 -0.40 3.77
CA VAL A 32 1.04 0.66 4.77
C VAL A 32 0.13 0.18 5.89
N THR A 33 0.51 0.50 7.13
CA THR A 33 -0.34 0.34 8.31
C THR A 33 -0.44 1.67 9.07
N PHE A 34 -1.59 1.89 9.69
CA PHE A 34 -1.80 3.00 10.64
C PHE A 34 -1.85 2.49 12.09
N GLY A 35 -1.55 1.21 12.34
CA GLY A 35 -1.50 0.63 13.68
C GLY A 35 -2.83 0.13 14.25
N TYR A 36 -3.92 0.17 13.48
CA TYR A 36 -5.25 -0.28 13.93
C TYR A 36 -5.57 -1.73 13.62
N SER A 37 -4.91 -2.32 12.63
CA SER A 37 -5.19 -3.68 12.16
C SER A 37 -3.90 -4.39 11.75
N GLU A 38 -3.93 -5.71 11.85
CA GLU A 38 -2.84 -6.61 11.46
C GLU A 38 -3.00 -7.17 10.04
N ASN A 39 -3.89 -6.59 9.21
CA ASN A 39 -4.09 -7.01 7.81
C ASN A 39 -2.80 -7.02 6.97
N TRP A 40 -1.77 -6.27 7.38
CA TRP A 40 -0.45 -6.29 6.76
C TRP A 40 0.26 -7.65 6.87
N ARG A 41 -0.09 -8.50 7.84
CA ARG A 41 0.51 -9.84 8.01
C ARG A 41 0.21 -10.73 6.80
N LEU A 42 -1.04 -10.75 6.36
CA LEU A 42 -1.45 -11.50 5.16
C LEU A 42 -0.72 -10.99 3.91
N ALA A 43 -0.57 -9.67 3.77
CA ALA A 43 0.16 -9.08 2.66
C ALA A 43 1.65 -9.47 2.68
N LYS A 44 2.27 -9.48 3.86
CA LYS A 44 3.64 -9.95 4.06
C LYS A 44 3.80 -11.41 3.66
N GLU A 45 2.99 -12.31 4.24
CA GLU A 45 3.02 -13.75 3.95
C GLU A 45 2.83 -14.02 2.45
N THR A 46 1.88 -13.32 1.81
CA THR A 46 1.63 -13.45 0.38
C THR A 46 2.83 -12.98 -0.44
N SER A 47 3.43 -11.84 -0.08
CA SER A 47 4.60 -11.31 -0.78
C SER A 47 5.81 -12.24 -0.68
N GLU A 48 6.09 -12.76 0.53
CA GLU A 48 7.19 -13.69 0.79
C GLU A 48 6.98 -15.00 0.03
N THR A 49 5.76 -15.53 0.01
CA THR A 49 5.39 -16.73 -0.77
C THR A 49 5.63 -16.53 -2.27
N LEU A 50 5.37 -15.33 -2.79
CA LEU A 50 5.61 -14.98 -4.19
C LEU A 50 7.09 -14.61 -4.49
N GLY A 51 7.94 -14.59 -3.47
CA GLY A 51 9.38 -14.33 -3.60
C GLY A 51 9.73 -12.88 -3.87
N TYR A 52 8.99 -11.92 -3.29
CA TYR A 52 9.33 -10.49 -3.32
C TYR A 52 9.81 -10.00 -1.96
N GLU A 53 10.80 -9.10 -1.95
CA GLU A 53 11.15 -8.33 -0.75
C GLU A 53 9.95 -7.50 -0.30
N HIS A 54 9.62 -7.55 0.99
CA HIS A 54 8.44 -6.92 1.56
C HIS A 54 8.79 -5.96 2.70
N ARG A 55 8.18 -4.78 2.69
CA ARG A 55 8.28 -3.80 3.79
C ARG A 55 6.90 -3.38 4.29
N VAL A 56 6.80 -3.24 5.61
CA VAL A 56 5.61 -2.67 6.28
C VAL A 56 5.97 -1.30 6.78
N ILE A 57 5.23 -0.28 6.34
CA ILE A 57 5.48 1.11 6.71
C ILE A 57 4.34 1.59 7.61
N LYS A 58 4.70 2.00 8.83
CA LYS A 58 3.76 2.65 9.74
C LYS A 58 3.70 4.14 9.39
N MET A 59 2.53 4.62 8.97
CA MET A 59 2.31 6.03 8.65
C MET A 59 1.59 6.78 9.77
N ASP A 60 1.61 8.11 9.69
CA ASP A 60 0.92 8.98 10.65
C ASP A 60 -0.59 8.70 10.64
N GLU A 61 -1.11 8.39 11.82
CA GLU A 61 -2.51 8.11 12.09
C GLU A 61 -3.45 9.26 11.68
N LYS A 62 -2.94 10.49 11.64
CA LYS A 62 -3.69 11.67 11.18
C LYS A 62 -4.23 11.51 9.77
N ILE A 63 -3.49 10.85 8.87
CA ILE A 63 -3.96 10.57 7.50
C ILE A 63 -5.21 9.70 7.53
N LEU A 64 -5.21 8.63 8.34
CA LEU A 64 -6.37 7.75 8.45
C LEU A 64 -7.56 8.49 9.08
N ARG A 65 -7.33 9.26 10.15
CA ARG A 65 -8.39 10.03 10.83
C ARG A 65 -9.07 11.02 9.90
N GLU A 66 -8.28 11.74 9.10
CA GLU A 66 -8.82 12.69 8.14
C GLU A 66 -9.57 11.99 7.01
N GLY A 67 -9.03 10.86 6.51
CA GLY A 67 -9.75 10.00 5.57
C GLY A 67 -11.11 9.56 6.12
N CYS A 68 -11.16 9.07 7.37
CA CYS A 68 -12.41 8.69 8.03
C CYS A 68 -13.37 9.87 8.19
N ARG A 69 -12.89 11.06 8.56
CA ARG A 69 -13.71 12.28 8.64
C ARG A 69 -14.40 12.56 7.30
N ILE A 70 -13.65 12.52 6.20
CA ILE A 70 -14.19 12.70 4.85
C ILE A 70 -15.25 11.65 4.52
N MET A 71 -15.03 10.37 4.85
CA MET A 71 -16.00 9.30 4.60
C MET A 71 -17.30 9.50 5.38
N MET A 72 -17.20 9.95 6.63
CA MET A 72 -18.36 10.21 7.49
C MET A 72 -19.17 11.42 7.00
N GLU A 73 -18.50 12.47 6.52
CA GLU A 73 -19.15 13.65 5.93
C GLU A 73 -19.85 13.34 4.60
N ASP A 74 -19.24 12.48 3.78
CA ASP A 74 -19.80 12.07 2.49
C ASP A 74 -20.92 11.03 2.60
N GLY A 75 -20.96 10.27 3.70
CA GLY A 75 -21.76 9.06 3.83
C GLY A 75 -21.31 7.91 2.91
N TYR A 76 -20.19 8.06 2.19
CA TYR A 76 -19.61 7.08 1.28
C TYR A 76 -18.07 7.08 1.35
N PRO A 77 -17.39 5.93 1.16
CA PRO A 77 -15.97 5.83 1.44
C PRO A 77 -15.05 6.42 0.35
N LEU A 78 -15.58 6.71 -0.84
CA LEU A 78 -14.77 6.91 -2.04
C LEU A 78 -13.75 8.05 -1.91
N ARG A 79 -14.16 9.24 -1.46
CA ARG A 79 -13.22 10.37 -1.35
C ARG A 79 -12.21 10.15 -0.24
N GLY A 80 -12.61 9.56 0.89
CA GLY A 80 -11.69 9.22 1.96
C GLY A 80 -10.61 8.22 1.55
N ILE A 81 -10.98 7.19 0.78
CA ILE A 81 -10.01 6.21 0.26
C ILE A 81 -9.04 6.88 -0.72
N LYS A 82 -9.55 7.72 -1.63
CA LYS A 82 -8.71 8.47 -2.57
C LYS A 82 -7.73 9.39 -1.86
N TYR A 83 -8.19 10.09 -0.81
CA TYR A 83 -7.35 10.93 0.03
C TYR A 83 -6.22 10.12 0.67
N ILE A 84 -6.56 9.03 1.38
CA ILE A 84 -5.56 8.17 2.04
C ILE A 84 -4.54 7.65 1.02
N HIS A 85 -5.00 7.15 -0.13
CA HIS A 85 -4.12 6.59 -1.15
C HIS A 85 -3.16 7.65 -1.73
N LYS A 86 -3.66 8.88 -1.96
CA LYS A 86 -2.84 10.00 -2.42
C LYS A 86 -1.76 10.36 -1.38
N GLU A 87 -2.14 10.53 -0.12
CA GLU A 87 -1.20 10.84 0.97
C GLU A 87 -0.13 9.78 1.13
N VAL A 88 -0.50 8.50 0.99
CA VAL A 88 0.46 7.38 1.02
C VAL A 88 1.48 7.53 -0.11
N ILE A 89 1.04 7.77 -1.34
CA ILE A 89 1.95 7.93 -2.49
C ILE A 89 2.87 9.12 -2.29
N GLU A 90 2.32 10.29 -1.91
CA GLU A 90 3.11 11.50 -1.72
C GLU A 90 4.12 11.36 -0.58
N ASN A 91 3.81 10.63 0.49
CA ASN A 91 4.77 10.38 1.56
C ASN A 91 5.85 9.39 1.16
N LEU A 92 5.51 8.28 0.48
CA LEU A 92 6.51 7.31 0.02
C LEU A 92 7.42 7.88 -1.06
N ALA A 93 6.89 8.69 -1.97
CA ALA A 93 7.65 9.28 -3.06
C ALA A 93 8.80 10.17 -2.56
N LYS A 94 8.71 10.73 -1.34
CA LYS A 94 9.79 11.54 -0.74
C LYS A 94 11.09 10.74 -0.55
N ASP A 95 10.98 9.41 -0.40
CA ASP A 95 12.12 8.52 -0.20
C ASP A 95 12.83 8.15 -1.52
N TYR A 96 12.23 8.47 -2.68
CA TYR A 96 12.75 8.14 -4.01
C TYR A 96 12.98 9.43 -4.82
N LYS A 97 14.24 9.73 -5.12
CA LYS A 97 14.65 10.88 -5.93
C LYS A 97 15.07 10.46 -7.33
#